data_AF-A0A6A3C8M2-F1
#
_entry.id   AF-A0A6A3C8M2-F1
#
_cell.length_a   1.000
_cell.length_b   1.000
_cell.length_c   1.000
_cell.angle_alpha   90.00
_cell.angle_beta   90.00
_cell.angle_gamma   90.00
#
_symmetry.space_group_name_H-M   'P 1'
#
loop_
_entity.id
_entity.type
_entity.pdbx_description
1 polymer ?
#
loop_
_entity_poly.entity_id
_entity_poly.type
_entity_poly.pdbx_seq_one_letter_code
_entity_poly.pdbx_strand_id
1 'polypeptide(L)'
;MFELLFWVSSVLCLACSAIGFKPADNYLIDCGSLTNNTVSGRVFMADDLASKFFSAPRSVVGNTSKSITSSAVSRLYRTARIFTDLSLARFDVSTENHVLLSSLSVGVPLVKEFSVNVTTNSLTIIFTPSENSFAFINALEVVSAPDQLIPDNARTDKSSMGFQGLMWQALETVARVNMGGPMASFDNDTLSRTWVPEQSFLIEKNLASTVSNIRSVKYVDGGSTPEIAPASVYGTCTKMNSLGDPNSNFDVTWEFDVDQGFQYLVRFNFCDIVSTTFNQLYFNIFIDSSMVVRDLDLSTYSVNVLAAAYYMDYVTDSTMTNKLRVSSGPSNLHDVYPYANHTKWA
;
A
#
# COMPACT_ATOMS: atom_id res chain seq x y z
N MET A 1 18.76 52.96 42.06
CA MET A 1 19.10 51.59 41.63
C MET A 1 17.77 50.92 41.31
N PHE A 2 17.34 50.99 40.05
CA PHE A 2 16.12 50.33 39.56
C PHE A 2 16.58 49.10 38.79
N GLU A 3 16.34 47.90 39.34
CA GLU A 3 16.54 46.67 38.58
C GLU A 3 15.28 46.38 37.75
N LEU A 4 15.46 46.35 36.43
CA LEU A 4 14.44 45.95 35.48
C LEU A 4 14.46 44.41 35.39
N LEU A 5 13.39 43.77 35.85
CA LEU A 5 13.21 42.32 35.70
C LEU A 5 12.53 42.05 34.34
N PHE A 6 13.24 41.47 33.38
CA PHE A 6 12.66 41.03 32.11
C PHE A 6 12.11 39.61 32.24
N TRP A 7 10.78 39.46 32.10
CA TRP A 7 10.13 38.17 31.92
C TRP A 7 10.20 37.76 30.44
N VAL A 8 10.99 36.74 30.11
CA VAL A 8 10.95 36.10 28.79
C VAL A 8 10.02 34.89 28.89
N SER A 9 8.76 35.08 28.50
CA SER A 9 7.82 33.97 28.32
C SER A 9 8.12 33.31 26.98
N SER A 10 8.81 32.17 27.01
CA SER A 10 8.88 31.28 25.85
C SER A 10 7.57 30.51 25.79
N VAL A 11 6.70 30.90 24.86
CA VAL A 11 5.60 30.03 24.42
C VAL A 11 6.27 28.88 23.67
N LEU A 12 6.57 27.79 24.39
CA LEU A 12 6.79 26.49 23.76
C LEU A 12 5.47 26.13 23.09
N CYS A 13 5.32 26.56 21.84
CA CYS A 13 4.40 25.93 20.93
C CYS A 13 4.94 24.51 20.76
N LEU A 14 4.38 23.56 21.53
CA LEU A 14 4.33 22.16 21.14
C LEU A 14 3.50 22.10 19.85
N ALA A 15 4.08 22.62 18.76
CA ALA A 15 3.76 22.14 17.44
C ALA A 15 4.19 20.68 17.50
N CYS A 16 3.22 19.80 17.73
CA CYS A 16 3.31 18.42 17.36
C CYS A 16 3.45 18.43 15.83
N SER A 17 4.65 18.72 15.34
CA SER A 17 5.04 18.42 13.98
C SER A 17 4.88 16.91 13.92
N ALA A 18 3.76 16.44 13.36
CA ALA A 18 3.75 15.10 12.82
C ALA A 18 4.98 15.05 11.91
N ILE A 19 6.00 14.31 12.30
CA ILE A 19 7.15 14.06 11.45
C ILE A 19 6.61 13.12 10.38
N GLY A 20 5.90 13.70 9.40
CA GLY A 20 5.56 12.99 8.19
C GLY A 20 6.85 12.77 7.43
N PHE A 21 7.01 11.56 6.88
CA PHE A 21 8.13 11.26 6.01
C PHE A 21 8.21 12.31 4.90
N LYS A 22 9.39 12.92 4.76
CA LYS A 22 9.67 13.86 3.68
C LYS A 22 10.50 13.13 2.63
N PRO A 23 9.92 12.77 1.48
CA PRO A 23 10.68 12.11 0.42
C PRO A 23 11.82 13.01 -0.08
N ALA A 24 12.95 12.40 -0.44
CA ALA A 24 14.09 13.10 -1.03
C ALA A 24 13.71 13.68 -2.40
N ASP A 25 13.04 12.87 -3.21
CA ASP A 25 12.46 13.23 -4.51
C ASP A 25 10.94 13.17 -4.46
N ASN A 26 10.27 14.21 -4.96
CA ASN A 26 8.82 14.27 -5.05
C ASN A 26 8.41 15.06 -6.30
N TYR A 27 8.30 14.35 -7.41
CA TYR A 27 7.92 14.90 -8.69
C TYR A 27 6.49 14.48 -9.02
N LEU A 28 5.57 15.45 -8.98
CA LEU A 28 4.17 15.27 -9.39
C LEU A 28 3.98 16.04 -10.69
N ILE A 29 3.80 15.32 -11.80
CA ILE A 29 3.78 15.89 -13.15
C ILE A 29 2.39 15.72 -13.77
N ASP A 30 1.86 16.81 -14.31
CA ASP A 30 0.64 16.85 -15.13
C ASP A 30 1.04 16.91 -16.61
N CYS A 31 0.94 15.78 -17.30
CA CYS A 31 1.47 15.59 -18.64
C CYS A 31 0.56 16.23 -19.70
N GLY A 32 1.12 17.10 -20.53
CA GLY A 32 0.39 17.86 -21.55
C GLY A 32 -0.41 19.04 -21.03
N SER A 33 -0.28 19.39 -19.74
CA SER A 33 -0.86 20.61 -19.19
C SER A 33 0.06 21.81 -19.41
N LEU A 34 -0.51 22.99 -19.69
CA LEU A 34 0.24 24.25 -19.82
C LEU A 34 0.46 24.96 -18.48
N THR A 35 -0.27 24.54 -17.44
CA THR A 35 -0.26 25.19 -16.12
C THR A 35 -0.31 24.17 -15.01
N ASN A 36 0.26 24.50 -13.86
CA ASN A 36 0.17 23.64 -12.68
C ASN A 36 -1.29 23.43 -12.27
N ASN A 37 -1.62 22.21 -11.87
CA ASN A 37 -2.94 21.86 -11.35
C ASN A 37 -2.83 21.41 -9.90
N THR A 38 -3.77 21.85 -9.06
CA THR A 38 -3.89 21.35 -7.69
C THR A 38 -4.99 20.30 -7.63
N VAL A 39 -4.62 19.10 -7.19
CA VAL A 39 -5.53 17.96 -7.03
C VAL A 39 -5.40 17.50 -5.59
N SER A 40 -6.50 17.66 -4.84
CA SER A 40 -6.57 17.27 -3.43
C SER A 40 -5.41 17.80 -2.58
N GLY A 41 -5.15 19.11 -2.68
CA GLY A 41 -4.06 19.76 -1.93
C GLY A 41 -2.65 19.53 -2.49
N ARG A 42 -2.44 18.57 -3.39
CA ARG A 42 -1.15 18.32 -4.05
C ARG A 42 -1.03 19.13 -5.34
N VAL A 43 0.13 19.77 -5.55
CA VAL A 43 0.40 20.55 -6.77
C VAL A 43 1.14 19.69 -7.77
N PHE A 44 0.50 19.43 -8.91
CA PHE A 44 1.10 18.79 -10.07
C PHE A 44 1.65 19.87 -10.99
N MET A 45 2.94 19.76 -11.32
CA MET A 45 3.64 20.68 -12.20
C MET A 45 3.34 20.34 -13.66
N ALA A 46 3.06 21.34 -14.48
CA ALA A 46 2.98 21.16 -15.93
C ALA A 46 4.31 20.59 -16.45
N ASP A 47 4.24 19.59 -17.33
CA ASP A 47 5.43 18.91 -17.88
C ASP A 47 6.41 19.86 -18.59
N ASP A 48 5.90 20.86 -19.33
CA ASP A 48 6.74 21.88 -19.97
C ASP A 48 7.52 22.75 -18.95
N LEU A 49 6.94 22.98 -17.76
CA LEU A 49 7.57 23.71 -16.66
C LEU A 49 8.55 22.83 -15.87
N ALA A 50 8.40 21.49 -15.97
CA ALA A 50 9.24 20.51 -15.31
C ALA A 50 10.50 20.14 -16.11
N SER A 51 10.76 20.81 -17.24
CA SER A 51 11.86 20.51 -18.18
C SER A 51 13.28 20.44 -17.59
N LYS A 52 13.50 20.98 -16.38
CA LYS A 52 14.77 20.86 -15.64
C LYS A 52 14.98 19.48 -15.00
N PHE A 53 13.89 18.79 -14.68
CA PHE A 53 13.87 17.50 -13.96
C PHE A 53 13.32 16.37 -14.84
N PHE A 54 12.57 16.74 -15.89
CA PHE A 54 11.90 15.82 -16.80
C PHE A 54 12.31 16.16 -18.23
N SER A 55 12.91 15.19 -18.94
CA SER A 55 13.25 15.33 -20.36
C SER A 55 12.50 14.27 -21.14
N ALA A 56 11.61 14.71 -22.04
CA ALA A 56 10.92 13.84 -22.99
C ALA A 56 11.29 14.24 -24.43
N PRO A 57 11.59 13.28 -25.33
CA PRO A 57 11.73 13.58 -26.76
C PRO A 57 10.45 14.22 -27.31
N ARG A 58 10.58 15.01 -28.39
CA ARG A 58 9.50 15.76 -29.06
C ARG A 58 8.12 15.09 -28.94
N SER A 59 7.16 15.81 -28.38
CA SER A 59 5.78 15.35 -28.18
C SER A 59 4.76 16.18 -28.94
N VAL A 60 3.60 15.58 -29.17
CA VAL A 60 2.36 16.26 -29.53
C VAL A 60 1.49 16.33 -28.27
N VAL A 61 0.64 17.35 -28.12
CA VAL A 61 -0.26 17.51 -26.97
C VAL A 61 -1.69 17.16 -27.42
N GLY A 62 -2.40 16.34 -26.65
CA GLY A 62 -3.79 15.94 -26.91
C GLY A 62 -4.74 16.37 -25.78
N ASN A 63 -5.95 16.79 -26.13
CA ASN A 63 -7.01 17.12 -25.16
C ASN A 63 -8.18 16.15 -25.34
N THR A 64 -8.67 15.56 -24.26
CA THR A 64 -9.84 14.68 -24.29
C THR A 64 -11.12 15.47 -23.95
N SER A 65 -12.11 15.44 -24.85
CA SER A 65 -13.40 16.13 -24.65
C SER A 65 -14.42 15.29 -23.88
N LYS A 66 -14.11 14.03 -23.54
CA LYS A 66 -15.00 13.16 -22.75
C LYS A 66 -14.96 13.59 -21.28
N SER A 67 -16.02 14.27 -20.85
CA SER A 67 -16.27 14.62 -19.46
C SER A 67 -16.36 13.37 -18.59
N ILE A 68 -15.30 13.04 -17.86
CA ILE A 68 -15.36 12.06 -16.76
C ILE A 68 -16.18 12.69 -15.62
N THR A 69 -17.28 12.05 -15.27
CA THR A 69 -18.17 12.49 -14.18
C THR A 69 -17.46 12.44 -12.82
N SER A 70 -17.31 13.63 -12.22
CA SER A 70 -17.13 13.91 -10.78
C SER A 70 -15.85 13.42 -10.06
N SER A 71 -14.78 14.22 -10.10
CA SER A 71 -13.86 14.46 -8.97
C SER A 71 -12.83 15.56 -9.31
N ALA A 72 -12.10 16.09 -8.31
CA ALA A 72 -10.92 16.96 -8.54
C ALA A 72 -9.81 16.25 -9.35
N VAL A 73 -9.77 14.91 -9.32
CA VAL A 73 -8.85 14.04 -10.08
C VAL A 73 -9.16 14.06 -11.58
N SER A 74 -10.39 14.40 -11.96
CA SER A 74 -10.81 14.54 -13.37
C SER A 74 -9.95 15.52 -14.17
N ARG A 75 -9.25 16.46 -13.50
CA ARG A 75 -8.38 17.44 -14.15
C ARG A 75 -7.12 16.80 -14.74
N LEU A 76 -6.48 15.87 -14.02
CA LEU A 76 -5.29 15.16 -14.49
C LEU A 76 -5.60 14.26 -15.70
N TYR A 77 -6.84 13.77 -15.81
CA TYR A 77 -7.25 12.91 -16.92
C TYR A 77 -7.77 13.66 -18.16
N ARG A 78 -7.84 15.01 -18.13
CA ARG A 78 -8.31 15.81 -19.28
C ARG A 78 -7.23 16.01 -20.32
N THR A 79 -6.01 16.24 -19.86
CA THR A 79 -4.81 16.44 -20.68
C THR A 79 -4.04 15.13 -20.74
N ALA A 80 -3.60 14.75 -21.94
CA ALA A 80 -2.76 13.57 -22.14
C ALA A 80 -1.74 13.88 -23.23
N ARG A 81 -0.58 13.22 -23.15
CA ARG A 81 0.37 13.23 -24.26
C ARG A 81 -0.10 12.24 -25.35
N ILE A 82 -0.93 12.76 -26.26
CA ILE A 82 -1.29 12.35 -27.65
C ILE A 82 -2.57 11.50 -27.94
N PHE A 83 -3.39 12.10 -28.85
CA PHE A 83 -4.51 11.68 -29.74
C PHE A 83 -5.94 11.43 -29.21
N THR A 84 -6.92 11.65 -30.11
CA THR A 84 -8.36 11.90 -29.88
C THR A 84 -9.19 10.69 -29.44
N ASP A 85 -8.62 9.48 -29.51
CA ASP A 85 -9.21 8.27 -28.93
C ASP A 85 -8.17 7.41 -28.23
N LEU A 86 -7.95 7.71 -26.95
CA LEU A 86 -6.99 7.01 -26.08
C LEU A 86 -7.27 5.50 -25.95
N SER A 87 -8.46 5.04 -26.31
CA SER A 87 -8.82 3.62 -26.23
C SER A 87 -8.10 2.73 -27.25
N LEU A 88 -7.47 3.32 -28.28
CA LEU A 88 -6.68 2.63 -29.29
C LEU A 88 -5.21 2.49 -28.92
N ALA A 89 -4.79 3.05 -27.78
CA ALA A 89 -3.42 2.99 -27.32
C ALA A 89 -3.07 1.56 -26.86
N ARG A 90 -1.94 1.07 -27.36
CA ARG A 90 -1.33 -0.19 -26.98
C ARG A 90 0.17 -0.03 -26.89
N PHE A 91 0.74 -0.19 -25.70
CA PHE A 91 2.15 0.08 -25.47
C PHE A 91 2.71 -0.68 -24.27
N ASP A 92 4.02 -0.83 -24.26
CA ASP A 92 4.81 -1.35 -23.14
C ASP A 92 5.36 -0.18 -22.32
N VAL A 93 5.60 -0.42 -21.03
CA VAL A 93 6.29 0.51 -20.14
C VAL A 93 7.45 -0.23 -19.48
N SER A 94 8.64 0.35 -19.55
CA SER A 94 9.84 -0.24 -18.94
C SER A 94 10.72 0.82 -18.30
N THR A 95 11.54 0.38 -17.35
CA THR A 95 12.77 1.08 -16.96
C THR A 95 13.92 0.56 -17.81
N GLU A 96 15.15 0.98 -17.51
CA GLU A 96 16.36 0.44 -18.15
C GLU A 96 16.57 -1.05 -17.83
N ASN A 97 16.13 -1.50 -16.66
CA ASN A 97 16.44 -2.83 -16.14
C ASN A 97 15.21 -3.75 -16.02
N HIS A 98 13.99 -3.21 -16.06
CA HIS A 98 12.76 -3.96 -15.81
C HIS A 98 11.66 -3.60 -16.80
N VAL A 99 10.92 -4.60 -17.26
CA VAL A 99 9.63 -4.38 -17.92
C VAL A 99 8.57 -4.22 -16.84
N LEU A 100 7.87 -3.09 -16.82
CA LEU A 100 6.84 -2.78 -15.83
C LEU A 100 5.44 -3.16 -16.32
N LEU A 101 5.15 -2.90 -17.61
CA LEU A 101 3.89 -3.25 -18.26
C LEU A 101 4.17 -3.76 -19.67
N SER A 102 3.40 -4.74 -20.11
CA SER A 102 3.42 -5.23 -21.49
C SER A 102 2.02 -5.20 -22.11
N SER A 103 1.94 -4.78 -23.37
CA SER A 103 0.73 -4.72 -24.19
C SER A 103 -0.46 -4.02 -23.50
N LEU A 104 -0.19 -2.97 -22.71
CA LEU A 104 -1.21 -2.25 -21.97
C LEU A 104 -2.23 -1.65 -22.94
N SER A 105 -3.51 -1.93 -22.73
CA SER A 105 -4.62 -1.30 -23.45
C SER A 105 -5.52 -0.56 -22.45
N VAL A 106 -5.74 0.73 -22.65
CA VAL A 106 -6.41 1.59 -21.66
C VAL A 106 -7.83 1.95 -22.10
N GLY A 107 -8.83 1.25 -21.55
CA GLY A 107 -10.25 1.55 -21.83
C GLY A 107 -10.89 2.57 -20.87
N VAL A 108 -10.32 2.73 -19.68
CA VAL A 108 -10.78 3.64 -18.60
C VAL A 108 -9.57 4.21 -17.86
N PRO A 109 -9.70 5.36 -17.18
CA PRO A 109 -8.63 5.89 -16.33
C PRO A 109 -8.13 4.85 -15.33
N LEU A 110 -6.82 4.66 -15.29
CA LEU A 110 -6.15 3.67 -14.46
C LEU A 110 -4.90 4.28 -13.85
N VAL A 111 -4.62 3.93 -12.59
CA VAL A 111 -3.36 4.22 -11.91
C VAL A 111 -2.59 2.90 -11.78
N LYS A 112 -1.33 2.90 -12.22
CA LYS A 112 -0.40 1.79 -12.04
C LYS A 112 0.73 2.29 -11.13
N GLU A 113 0.98 1.58 -10.03
CA GLU A 113 1.95 1.95 -9.02
C GLU A 113 3.06 0.89 -8.98
N PHE A 114 4.31 1.34 -9.07
CA PHE A 114 5.48 0.47 -9.06
C PHE A 114 6.48 0.94 -8.00
N SER A 115 7.15 -0.03 -7.38
CA SER A 115 8.35 0.20 -6.58
C SER A 115 9.55 -0.35 -7.33
N VAL A 116 10.52 0.51 -7.59
CA VAL A 116 11.76 0.16 -8.31
C VAL A 116 12.95 0.74 -7.56
N ASN A 117 14.04 -0.02 -7.50
CA ASN A 117 15.29 0.47 -6.94
C ASN A 117 16.07 1.26 -8.00
N VAL A 118 16.45 2.49 -7.66
CA VAL A 118 17.18 3.41 -8.54
C VAL A 118 18.54 3.68 -7.92
N THR A 119 19.59 3.14 -8.52
CA THR A 119 20.97 3.27 -8.03
C THR A 119 21.76 4.37 -8.74
N THR A 120 21.15 5.03 -9.72
CA THR A 120 21.73 6.11 -10.51
C THR A 120 21.08 7.45 -10.13
N ASN A 121 21.64 8.55 -10.64
CA ASN A 121 21.06 9.89 -10.42
C ASN A 121 19.86 10.19 -11.33
N SER A 122 19.42 9.24 -12.15
CA SER A 122 18.37 9.44 -13.14
C SER A 122 17.55 8.18 -13.34
N LEU A 123 16.23 8.32 -13.27
CA LEU A 123 15.29 7.26 -13.64
C LEU A 123 14.79 7.48 -15.07
N THR A 124 15.11 6.57 -15.97
CA THR A 124 14.57 6.55 -17.34
C THR A 124 13.33 5.66 -17.38
N ILE A 125 12.18 6.22 -17.80
CA ILE A 125 10.95 5.48 -18.06
C ILE A 125 10.66 5.53 -19.56
N ILE A 126 10.54 4.37 -20.19
CA ILE A 126 10.40 4.21 -21.64
C ILE A 126 8.99 3.70 -21.93
N PHE A 127 8.29 4.44 -22.79
CA PHE A 127 6.98 4.06 -23.31
C PHE A 127 7.16 3.60 -24.76
N THR A 128 6.87 2.34 -25.05
CA THR A 128 7.10 1.73 -26.37
C THR A 128 5.77 1.35 -27.00
N PRO A 129 5.25 2.15 -27.95
CA PRO A 129 4.03 1.79 -28.67
C PRO A 129 4.17 0.48 -29.45
N SER A 130 3.09 -0.29 -29.51
CA SER A 130 2.94 -1.38 -30.47
C SER A 130 2.86 -0.84 -31.90
N GLU A 131 3.05 -1.73 -32.89
CA GLU A 131 2.91 -1.38 -34.31
C GLU A 131 1.55 -0.75 -34.60
N ASN A 132 1.55 0.37 -35.34
CA ASN A 132 0.36 1.15 -35.66
C ASN A 132 -0.45 1.64 -34.44
N SER A 133 0.19 1.76 -33.28
CA SER A 133 -0.41 2.31 -32.07
C SER A 133 0.39 3.50 -31.52
N PHE A 134 0.00 3.98 -30.35
CA PHE A 134 0.65 5.08 -29.64
C PHE A 134 0.66 4.80 -28.13
N ALA A 135 1.52 5.53 -27.43
CA ALA A 135 1.58 5.54 -25.97
C ALA A 135 1.19 6.91 -25.45
N PHE A 136 0.57 6.94 -24.28
CA PHE A 136 0.23 8.18 -23.61
C PHE A 136 0.36 8.04 -22.09
N ILE A 137 0.48 9.18 -21.43
CA ILE A 137 0.42 9.30 -19.99
C ILE A 137 -0.29 10.62 -19.67
N ASN A 138 -1.09 10.60 -18.59
CA ASN A 138 -1.85 11.74 -18.09
C ASN A 138 -1.10 12.44 -16.95
N ALA A 139 -0.63 11.66 -15.99
CA ALA A 139 0.11 12.14 -14.85
C ALA A 139 1.21 11.14 -14.47
N LEU A 140 2.31 11.67 -13.94
CA LEU A 140 3.42 10.87 -13.44
C LEU A 140 3.74 11.32 -12.01
N GLU A 141 3.77 10.37 -11.09
CA GLU A 141 4.22 10.59 -9.71
C GLU A 141 5.52 9.80 -9.51
N VAL A 142 6.62 10.49 -9.17
CA VAL A 142 7.89 9.87 -8.80
C VAL A 142 8.26 10.36 -7.40
N VAL A 143 8.18 9.46 -6.43
CA VAL A 143 8.36 9.77 -5.01
C VAL A 143 9.36 8.78 -4.41
N SER A 144 10.40 9.29 -3.73
CA SER A 144 11.30 8.40 -2.98
C SER A 144 10.56 7.72 -1.84
N ALA A 145 10.84 6.45 -1.61
CA ALA A 145 10.37 5.70 -0.45
C ALA A 145 11.53 5.42 0.52
N PRO A 146 11.27 5.22 1.83
CA PRO A 146 12.31 4.78 2.76
C PRO A 146 12.71 3.32 2.50
N ASP A 147 13.99 2.98 2.68
CA ASP A 147 14.52 1.63 2.44
C ASP A 147 13.78 0.54 3.23
N GLN A 148 13.30 0.87 4.42
CA GLN A 148 12.56 -0.05 5.27
C GLN A 148 11.19 -0.42 4.68
N LEU A 149 10.68 0.35 3.72
CA LEU A 149 9.38 0.08 3.10
C LEU A 149 9.37 -1.27 2.39
N ILE A 150 10.45 -1.65 1.71
CA ILE A 150 10.57 -2.94 1.03
C ILE A 150 11.93 -3.52 1.42
N PRO A 151 12.00 -4.30 2.53
CA PRO A 151 13.25 -4.90 2.95
C PRO A 151 13.71 -5.95 1.93
N ASP A 152 15.01 -6.21 1.86
CA ASP A 152 15.57 -7.14 0.87
C ASP A 152 15.17 -8.60 1.09
N ASN A 153 14.76 -8.93 2.32
CA ASN A 153 14.44 -10.29 2.75
C ASN A 153 12.96 -10.43 3.05
N ALA A 154 12.38 -11.55 2.63
CA ALA A 154 11.02 -11.95 2.96
C ALA A 154 10.94 -13.44 3.29
N ARG A 155 9.87 -13.88 3.95
CA ARG A 155 9.64 -15.31 4.24
C ARG A 155 9.08 -16.02 3.00
N THR A 156 9.21 -17.35 2.98
CA THR A 156 8.55 -18.20 1.98
C THR A 156 8.28 -19.57 2.60
N ASP A 157 7.25 -20.27 2.11
CA ASP A 157 6.81 -21.55 2.67
C ASP A 157 7.77 -22.70 2.38
N LYS A 158 8.58 -22.59 1.32
CA LYS A 158 9.42 -23.69 0.81
C LYS A 158 10.87 -23.65 1.27
N SER A 159 11.33 -22.54 1.86
CA SER A 159 12.73 -22.33 2.20
C SER A 159 12.86 -21.68 3.57
N SER A 160 13.60 -22.33 4.47
CA SER A 160 13.95 -21.77 5.78
C SER A 160 14.88 -20.54 5.66
N MET A 161 15.54 -20.35 4.52
CA MET A 161 16.39 -19.17 4.26
C MET A 161 15.58 -17.95 3.83
N GLY A 162 14.30 -18.10 3.48
CA GLY A 162 13.49 -17.01 2.93
C GLY A 162 13.77 -16.70 1.45
N PHE A 163 13.22 -15.59 1.00
CA PHE A 163 13.53 -14.92 -0.27
C PHE A 163 14.54 -13.80 0.00
N GLN A 164 15.56 -13.67 -0.86
CA GLN A 164 16.58 -12.62 -0.78
C GLN A 164 16.63 -11.85 -2.10
N GLY A 165 17.03 -10.58 -2.06
CA GLY A 165 17.10 -9.73 -3.26
C GLY A 165 15.78 -9.10 -3.66
N LEU A 166 14.83 -8.96 -2.72
CA LEU A 166 13.52 -8.34 -2.97
C LEU A 166 13.67 -6.87 -3.38
N MET A 167 14.67 -6.15 -2.85
CA MET A 167 14.88 -4.74 -3.22
C MET A 167 15.28 -4.59 -4.70
N TRP A 168 15.79 -5.65 -5.33
CA TRP A 168 16.26 -5.64 -6.72
C TRP A 168 15.18 -6.04 -7.72
N GLN A 169 14.00 -6.45 -7.23
CA GLN A 169 12.84 -6.70 -8.06
C GLN A 169 12.08 -5.39 -8.32
N ALA A 170 11.43 -5.30 -9.48
CA ALA A 170 10.39 -4.30 -9.70
C ALA A 170 9.07 -4.88 -9.20
N LEU A 171 8.40 -4.17 -8.28
CA LEU A 171 7.15 -4.61 -7.68
C LEU A 171 6.00 -3.75 -8.17
N GLU A 172 4.94 -4.37 -8.68
CA GLU A 172 3.67 -3.72 -8.95
C GLU A 172 2.74 -3.87 -7.73
N THR A 173 2.15 -2.77 -7.29
CA THR A 173 1.11 -2.83 -6.25
C THR A 173 -0.21 -3.30 -6.87
N VAL A 174 -0.56 -4.58 -6.63
CA VAL A 174 -1.86 -5.15 -7.05
C VAL A 174 -3.01 -4.65 -6.19
N ALA A 175 -2.84 -4.73 -4.86
CA ALA A 175 -3.85 -4.33 -3.89
C ALA A 175 -3.19 -3.81 -2.63
N ARG A 176 -3.86 -2.83 -2.00
CA ARG A 176 -3.48 -2.26 -0.71
C ARG A 176 -4.75 -2.05 0.10
N VAL A 177 -4.98 -2.91 1.09
CA VAL A 177 -6.29 -3.04 1.76
C VAL A 177 -6.21 -2.61 3.22
N ASN A 178 -7.17 -1.81 3.66
CA ASN A 178 -7.39 -1.49 5.07
C ASN A 178 -8.41 -2.48 5.65
N MET A 179 -7.96 -3.47 6.43
CA MET A 179 -8.83 -4.53 6.95
C MET A 179 -9.72 -3.99 8.07
N GLY A 180 -11.02 -4.22 7.98
CA GLY A 180 -12.02 -3.75 8.95
C GLY A 180 -12.25 -2.25 8.99
N GLY A 181 -11.50 -1.47 8.21
CA GLY A 181 -11.48 -0.02 8.23
C GLY A 181 -12.10 0.64 7.00
N PRO A 182 -12.37 1.96 7.07
CA PRO A 182 -12.76 2.75 5.92
C PRO A 182 -11.56 2.98 4.99
N MET A 183 -11.81 3.60 3.83
CA MET A 183 -10.73 4.02 2.93
C MET A 183 -9.79 4.99 3.66
N ALA A 184 -8.49 4.67 3.67
CA ALA A 184 -7.46 5.62 4.08
C ALA A 184 -6.88 6.27 2.82
N SER A 185 -7.21 7.54 2.62
CA SER A 185 -6.73 8.33 1.47
C SER A 185 -5.28 8.76 1.65
N PHE A 186 -4.68 9.19 0.55
CA PHE A 186 -3.31 9.73 0.49
C PHE A 186 -3.04 10.85 1.52
N ASP A 187 -4.04 11.67 1.88
CA ASP A 187 -3.87 12.74 2.88
C ASP A 187 -3.57 12.21 4.30
N ASN A 188 -3.99 10.96 4.59
CA ASN A 188 -3.84 10.33 5.89
C ASN A 188 -2.74 9.26 5.91
N ASP A 189 -2.01 9.08 4.80
CA ASP A 189 -0.89 8.16 4.68
C ASP A 189 0.42 8.95 4.52
N THR A 190 1.45 8.58 5.29
CA THR A 190 2.75 9.26 5.28
C THR A 190 3.45 9.24 3.92
N LEU A 191 3.13 8.26 3.06
CA LEU A 191 3.69 8.12 1.71
C LEU A 191 2.67 8.42 0.62
N SER A 192 1.54 9.08 0.96
CA SER A 192 0.48 9.42 0.02
C SER A 192 -0.14 8.21 -0.72
N ARG A 193 -0.09 7.02 -0.11
CA ARG A 193 -0.73 5.82 -0.65
C ARG A 193 -2.22 5.80 -0.32
N THR A 194 -3.00 5.09 -1.14
CA THR A 194 -4.42 4.84 -0.85
C THR A 194 -4.61 3.40 -0.40
N TRP A 195 -5.29 3.22 0.74
CA TRP A 195 -5.71 1.92 1.26
C TRP A 195 -7.22 1.77 1.06
N VAL A 196 -7.62 0.76 0.29
CA VAL A 196 -9.03 0.52 -0.03
C VAL A 196 -9.71 -0.35 1.05
N PRO A 197 -11.01 -0.19 1.31
CA PRO A 197 -11.74 -1.08 2.20
C PRO A 197 -11.76 -2.52 1.69
N GLU A 198 -11.78 -3.50 2.60
CA GLU A 198 -11.68 -4.93 2.24
C GLU A 198 -12.93 -5.53 1.57
N GLN A 199 -14.08 -4.85 1.58
CA GLN A 199 -15.38 -5.50 1.34
C GLN A 199 -15.55 -6.10 -0.07
N SER A 200 -14.77 -5.66 -1.06
CA SER A 200 -14.76 -6.25 -2.40
C SER A 200 -13.92 -7.52 -2.49
N PHE A 201 -13.02 -7.76 -1.54
CA PHE A 201 -12.09 -8.90 -1.52
C PHE A 201 -12.60 -10.03 -0.64
N LEU A 202 -13.41 -9.72 0.36
CA LEU A 202 -13.92 -10.71 1.32
C LEU A 202 -14.95 -11.66 0.67
N ILE A 203 -14.69 -12.97 0.71
CA ILE A 203 -15.54 -14.00 0.09
C ILE A 203 -16.85 -14.17 0.89
N GLU A 204 -16.75 -14.52 2.17
CA GLU A 204 -17.87 -14.86 3.05
C GLU A 204 -18.07 -13.75 4.12
N LYS A 205 -18.82 -12.72 3.76
CA LYS A 205 -18.92 -11.49 4.58
C LYS A 205 -19.51 -11.71 5.98
N ASN A 206 -20.41 -12.67 6.12
CA ASN A 206 -21.06 -13.04 7.38
C ASN A 206 -20.10 -13.73 8.37
N LEU A 207 -18.99 -14.30 7.89
CA LEU A 207 -17.96 -14.93 8.72
C LEU A 207 -16.99 -13.90 9.31
N ALA A 208 -17.09 -12.64 8.92
CA ALA A 208 -16.25 -11.55 9.39
C ALA A 208 -17.02 -10.56 10.25
N SER A 209 -16.32 -9.95 11.21
CA SER A 209 -16.79 -8.81 12.00
C SER A 209 -15.65 -7.84 12.17
N THR A 210 -15.92 -6.53 12.26
CA THR A 210 -14.86 -5.51 12.31
C THR A 210 -14.76 -4.88 13.68
N VAL A 211 -13.57 -4.39 14.03
CA VAL A 211 -13.28 -3.65 15.27
C VAL A 211 -12.40 -2.46 14.93
N SER A 212 -12.53 -1.36 15.67
CA SER A 212 -11.66 -0.19 15.52
C SER A 212 -11.27 0.38 16.87
N ASN A 213 -9.98 0.69 17.02
CA ASN A 213 -9.39 1.38 18.15
C ASN A 213 -8.08 2.07 17.72
N ILE A 214 -8.17 3.04 16.81
CA ILE A 214 -7.00 3.74 16.25
C ILE A 214 -6.10 4.36 17.32
N ARG A 215 -6.68 4.79 18.44
CA ARG A 215 -5.93 5.43 19.53
C ARG A 215 -5.06 4.47 20.34
N SER A 216 -5.29 3.15 20.28
CA SER A 216 -4.47 2.18 21.01
C SER A 216 -3.18 1.81 20.29
N VAL A 217 -3.07 2.09 18.99
CA VAL A 217 -1.93 1.73 18.15
C VAL A 217 -0.65 2.33 18.70
N LYS A 218 0.37 1.48 18.83
CA LYS A 218 1.72 1.86 19.25
C LYS A 218 2.73 1.40 18.22
N TYR A 219 3.58 2.32 17.79
CA TYR A 219 4.78 2.00 17.05
C TYR A 219 5.92 1.80 18.05
N VAL A 220 6.59 0.65 17.99
CA VAL A 220 7.63 0.24 18.93
C VAL A 220 8.90 -0.11 18.18
N ASP A 221 10.05 0.03 18.83
CA ASP A 221 11.34 -0.35 18.24
C ASP A 221 11.34 -1.85 17.88
N GLY A 222 11.75 -2.16 16.65
CA GLY A 222 11.71 -3.52 16.10
C GLY A 222 10.33 -3.97 15.60
N GLY A 223 9.30 -3.14 15.77
CA GLY A 223 7.98 -3.31 15.17
C GLY A 223 7.84 -2.58 13.83
N SER A 224 6.62 -2.19 13.50
CA SER A 224 6.32 -1.40 12.32
C SER A 224 6.54 0.11 12.56
N THR A 225 6.45 0.90 11.50
CA THR A 225 6.52 2.37 11.54
C THR A 225 5.33 3.00 10.81
N PRO A 226 5.04 4.30 11.02
CA PRO A 226 4.01 5.02 10.27
C PRO A 226 4.22 4.96 8.74
N GLU A 227 5.47 4.90 8.28
CA GLU A 227 5.83 4.79 6.87
C GLU A 227 5.44 3.44 6.26
N ILE A 228 5.52 2.36 7.03
CA ILE A 228 5.04 1.04 6.59
C ILE A 228 3.53 1.08 6.39
N ALA A 229 2.79 1.49 7.42
CA ALA A 229 1.35 1.75 7.34
C ALA A 229 0.89 2.71 8.46
N PRO A 230 -0.11 3.57 8.20
CA PRO A 230 -0.58 4.55 9.16
C PRO A 230 -1.41 3.91 10.28
N ALA A 231 -1.61 4.64 11.38
CA ALA A 231 -2.36 4.14 12.53
C ALA A 231 -3.83 3.87 12.19
N SER A 232 -4.36 4.49 11.14
CA SER A 232 -5.71 4.20 10.62
C SER A 232 -5.83 2.82 9.97
N VAL A 233 -4.71 2.17 9.63
CA VAL A 233 -4.66 0.78 9.14
C VAL A 233 -4.51 -0.15 10.34
N TYR A 234 -3.44 0.00 11.13
CA TYR A 234 -3.22 -0.79 12.35
C TYR A 234 -4.34 -0.68 13.41
N GLY A 235 -5.12 0.39 13.34
CA GLY A 235 -6.16 0.74 14.28
C GLY A 235 -7.54 0.21 13.94
N THR A 236 -7.67 -0.50 12.82
CA THR A 236 -8.89 -1.19 12.42
C THR A 236 -8.55 -2.64 12.18
N CYS A 237 -9.49 -3.53 12.48
CA CYS A 237 -9.25 -4.92 12.19
C CYS A 237 -10.50 -5.72 11.80
N THR A 238 -10.31 -6.73 10.97
CA THR A 238 -11.31 -7.78 10.73
C THR A 238 -11.02 -8.99 11.59
N LYS A 239 -12.06 -9.56 12.18
CA LYS A 239 -11.98 -10.76 13.01
C LYS A 239 -13.03 -11.79 12.64
N MET A 240 -12.75 -13.05 12.97
CA MET A 240 -13.76 -14.11 12.89
C MET A 240 -15.03 -13.71 13.63
N ASN A 241 -16.16 -13.83 12.95
CA ASN A 241 -17.47 -13.65 13.53
C ASN A 241 -17.95 -14.96 14.15
N SER A 242 -17.29 -15.39 15.23
CA SER A 242 -17.62 -16.62 15.95
C SER A 242 -18.96 -16.55 16.71
N LEU A 243 -19.57 -15.36 16.80
CA LEU A 243 -20.74 -15.09 17.65
C LEU A 243 -20.53 -15.52 19.12
N GLY A 244 -19.27 -15.61 19.56
CA GLY A 244 -18.90 -16.09 20.90
C GLY A 244 -18.82 -17.61 21.05
N ASP A 245 -18.96 -18.39 19.96
CA ASP A 245 -18.77 -19.85 20.01
C ASP A 245 -17.27 -20.21 19.93
N PRO A 246 -16.70 -20.78 21.01
CA PRO A 246 -15.29 -21.20 21.05
C PRO A 246 -14.98 -22.42 20.18
N ASN A 247 -15.99 -23.09 19.61
CA ASN A 247 -15.80 -24.21 18.69
C ASN A 247 -15.89 -23.80 17.22
N SER A 248 -16.05 -22.50 16.94
CA SER A 248 -16.05 -21.97 15.58
C SER A 248 -14.77 -22.35 14.85
N ASN A 249 -14.91 -23.17 13.81
CA ASN A 249 -13.81 -23.67 13.00
C ASN A 249 -14.05 -23.36 11.52
N PHE A 250 -13.87 -22.10 11.16
CA PHE A 250 -13.96 -21.63 9.78
C PHE A 250 -12.90 -20.56 9.55
N ASP A 251 -12.53 -20.37 8.28
CA ASP A 251 -11.57 -19.36 7.91
C ASP A 251 -12.24 -18.11 7.39
N VAL A 252 -11.72 -16.94 7.76
CA VAL A 252 -12.05 -15.68 7.08
C VAL A 252 -11.11 -15.55 5.88
N THR A 253 -11.66 -15.45 4.68
CA THR A 253 -10.88 -15.51 3.43
C THR A 253 -11.13 -14.28 2.56
N TRP A 254 -10.03 -13.70 2.07
CA TRP A 254 -10.01 -12.66 1.05
C TRP A 254 -9.43 -13.21 -0.25
N GLU A 255 -10.01 -12.81 -1.37
CA GLU A 255 -9.57 -13.20 -2.71
C GLU A 255 -9.16 -11.95 -3.50
N PHE A 256 -7.99 -12.05 -4.14
CA PHE A 256 -7.40 -10.98 -4.95
C PHE A 256 -7.26 -11.45 -6.39
N ASP A 257 -7.63 -10.60 -7.34
CA ASP A 257 -7.32 -10.80 -8.75
C ASP A 257 -5.83 -10.56 -8.97
N VAL A 258 -5.15 -11.54 -9.56
CA VAL A 258 -3.71 -11.54 -9.81
C VAL A 258 -3.40 -12.09 -11.20
N ASP A 259 -2.19 -11.83 -11.69
CA ASP A 259 -1.70 -12.33 -12.97
C ASP A 259 -0.98 -13.68 -12.82
N GLN A 260 -1.25 -14.58 -13.76
CA GLN A 260 -0.64 -15.91 -13.77
C GLN A 260 0.86 -15.84 -14.07
N GLY A 261 1.64 -16.74 -13.45
CA GLY A 261 3.07 -16.88 -13.68
C GLY A 261 3.97 -15.99 -12.82
N PHE A 262 3.40 -15.02 -12.09
CA PHE A 262 4.14 -14.14 -11.19
C PHE A 262 4.18 -14.66 -9.76
N GLN A 263 5.25 -14.34 -9.05
CA GLN A 263 5.32 -14.43 -7.60
C GLN A 263 4.76 -13.14 -6.98
N TYR A 264 4.17 -13.25 -5.80
CA TYR A 264 3.57 -12.12 -5.10
C TYR A 264 4.24 -11.88 -3.76
N LEU A 265 4.54 -10.62 -3.47
CA LEU A 265 4.86 -10.18 -2.12
C LEU A 265 3.55 -9.89 -1.39
N VAL A 266 3.25 -10.70 -0.37
CA VAL A 266 2.13 -10.50 0.55
C VAL A 266 2.68 -9.94 1.86
N ARG A 267 2.37 -8.67 2.13
CA ARG A 267 2.64 -8.04 3.43
C ARG A 267 1.39 -8.11 4.28
N PHE A 268 1.48 -8.82 5.39
CA PHE A 268 0.48 -8.78 6.45
C PHE A 268 0.83 -7.67 7.42
N ASN A 269 -0.13 -6.79 7.69
CA ASN A 269 -0.05 -5.84 8.78
C ASN A 269 -0.84 -6.43 9.96
N PHE A 270 -0.36 -6.20 11.17
CA PHE A 270 -0.94 -6.76 12.38
C PHE A 270 -0.86 -5.76 13.51
N CYS A 271 -1.93 -5.71 14.30
CA CYS A 271 -1.96 -4.97 15.54
C CYS A 271 -3.10 -5.55 16.40
N ASP A 272 -2.76 -6.13 17.55
CA ASP A 272 -3.79 -6.64 18.46
C ASP A 272 -4.39 -5.50 19.27
N ILE A 273 -5.43 -4.88 18.71
CA ILE A 273 -6.14 -3.75 19.30
C ILE A 273 -7.30 -4.15 20.24
N VAL A 274 -7.48 -5.45 20.48
CA VAL A 274 -8.66 -5.97 21.18
C VAL A 274 -8.29 -6.78 22.41
N SER A 275 -7.19 -7.54 22.40
CA SER A 275 -6.77 -8.30 23.58
C SER A 275 -6.39 -7.37 24.72
N THR A 276 -6.74 -7.78 25.94
CA THR A 276 -6.52 -6.99 27.15
C THR A 276 -5.30 -7.46 27.95
N THR A 277 -4.84 -8.68 27.67
CA THR A 277 -3.60 -9.26 28.20
C THR A 277 -2.89 -10.07 27.11
N PHE A 278 -1.63 -10.45 27.36
CA PHE A 278 -0.87 -11.32 26.45
C PHE A 278 -1.43 -12.74 26.41
N ASN A 279 -1.04 -13.51 25.38
CA ASN A 279 -1.38 -14.92 25.20
C ASN A 279 -2.90 -15.22 25.11
N GLN A 280 -3.69 -14.23 24.68
CA GLN A 280 -5.14 -14.38 24.46
C GLN A 280 -5.51 -14.67 23.02
N LEU A 281 -4.55 -14.62 22.09
CA LEU A 281 -4.85 -14.70 20.67
C LEU A 281 -3.80 -15.56 19.95
N TYR A 282 -4.28 -16.70 19.45
CA TYR A 282 -3.53 -17.61 18.60
C TYR A 282 -4.30 -17.90 17.32
N PHE A 283 -3.63 -17.81 16.18
CA PHE A 283 -4.28 -18.07 14.91
C PHE A 283 -3.34 -18.48 13.79
N ASN A 284 -3.90 -19.11 12.76
CA ASN A 284 -3.15 -19.54 11.60
C ASN A 284 -3.36 -18.59 10.43
N ILE A 285 -2.30 -18.39 9.65
CA ILE A 285 -2.34 -17.64 8.39
C ILE A 285 -2.12 -18.59 7.24
N PHE A 286 -2.93 -18.42 6.20
CA PHE A 286 -2.84 -19.19 4.98
C PHE A 286 -2.71 -18.27 3.78
N ILE A 287 -1.89 -18.70 2.82
CA ILE A 287 -1.88 -18.19 1.46
C ILE A 287 -2.24 -19.37 0.57
N ASP A 288 -3.34 -19.24 -0.17
CA ASP A 288 -4.04 -20.32 -0.85
C ASP A 288 -4.25 -21.53 0.08
N SER A 289 -3.64 -22.68 -0.24
CA SER A 289 -3.73 -23.90 0.58
C SER A 289 -2.58 -24.08 1.56
N SER A 290 -1.58 -23.19 1.54
CA SER A 290 -0.39 -23.27 2.37
C SER A 290 -0.58 -22.52 3.69
N MET A 291 -0.29 -23.18 4.81
CA MET A 291 -0.21 -22.52 6.12
C MET A 291 1.16 -21.85 6.27
N VAL A 292 1.20 -20.52 6.19
CA VAL A 292 2.43 -19.73 6.12
C VAL A 292 2.88 -19.23 7.50
N VAL A 293 1.93 -19.10 8.43
CA VAL A 293 2.20 -18.87 9.86
C VAL A 293 1.31 -19.80 10.67
N ARG A 294 1.91 -20.55 11.57
CA ARG A 294 1.22 -21.43 12.52
C ARG A 294 1.16 -20.76 13.89
N ASP A 295 0.01 -20.84 14.55
CA ASP A 295 -0.21 -20.45 15.95
C ASP A 295 0.35 -19.05 16.29
N LEU A 296 0.09 -18.08 15.40
CA LEU A 296 0.56 -16.71 15.51
C LEU A 296 0.07 -16.06 16.81
N ASP A 297 1.03 -15.65 17.64
CA ASP A 297 0.84 -14.83 18.83
C ASP A 297 1.65 -13.55 18.69
N LEU A 298 0.95 -12.43 18.45
CA LEU A 298 1.58 -11.13 18.25
C LEU A 298 2.31 -10.63 19.50
N SER A 299 1.97 -11.12 20.70
CA SER A 299 2.65 -10.71 21.94
C SER A 299 4.12 -11.16 21.97
N THR A 300 4.47 -12.23 21.25
CA THR A 300 5.85 -12.73 21.13
C THR A 300 6.74 -11.80 20.31
N TYR A 301 6.16 -11.04 19.38
CA TYR A 301 6.87 -10.08 18.51
C TYR A 301 6.88 -8.66 19.07
N SER A 302 5.94 -8.35 19.96
CA SER A 302 5.66 -6.99 20.43
C SER A 302 6.38 -6.61 21.74
N VAL A 303 7.35 -7.41 22.21
CA VAL A 303 8.13 -7.19 23.45
C VAL A 303 7.24 -6.78 24.65
N ASN A 304 6.15 -7.51 24.91
CA ASN A 304 5.18 -7.22 25.97
C ASN A 304 4.50 -5.84 25.86
N VAL A 305 4.22 -5.36 24.64
CA VAL A 305 3.40 -4.19 24.39
C VAL A 305 2.11 -4.60 23.67
N LEU A 306 0.95 -4.35 24.30
CA LEU A 306 -0.35 -4.52 23.65
C LEU A 306 -0.56 -3.45 22.57
N ALA A 307 -1.28 -3.81 21.52
CA ALA A 307 -1.56 -2.95 20.36
C ALA A 307 -0.30 -2.38 19.69
N ALA A 308 0.80 -3.14 19.72
CA ALA A 308 1.97 -2.81 18.94
C ALA A 308 1.74 -3.15 17.46
N ALA A 309 2.07 -2.21 16.58
CA ALA A 309 2.03 -2.40 15.15
C ALA A 309 3.18 -3.29 14.69
N TYR A 310 2.89 -4.30 13.88
CA TYR A 310 3.85 -5.27 13.38
C TYR A 310 3.49 -5.67 11.94
N TYR A 311 4.47 -6.08 11.15
CA TYR A 311 4.21 -6.60 9.80
C TYR A 311 5.03 -7.85 9.51
N MET A 312 4.55 -8.66 8.57
CA MET A 312 5.25 -9.84 8.06
C MET A 312 5.17 -9.89 6.54
N ASP A 313 6.31 -10.14 5.90
CA ASP A 313 6.42 -10.28 4.45
C ASP A 313 6.59 -11.73 4.04
N TYR A 314 5.78 -12.14 3.08
CA TYR A 314 5.83 -13.46 2.46
C TYR A 314 5.91 -13.32 0.94
N VAL A 315 6.80 -14.06 0.31
CA VAL A 315 6.84 -14.22 -1.15
C VAL A 315 6.24 -15.57 -1.51
N THR A 316 5.19 -15.53 -2.33
CA THR A 316 4.51 -16.73 -2.82
C THR A 316 5.35 -17.46 -3.86
N ASP A 317 4.96 -18.70 -4.16
CA ASP A 317 5.33 -19.32 -5.43
C ASP A 317 4.69 -18.57 -6.61
N SER A 318 5.18 -18.85 -7.82
CA SER A 318 4.51 -18.37 -9.04
C SER A 318 3.08 -18.90 -9.08
N THR A 319 2.11 -18.00 -9.12
CA THR A 319 0.70 -18.41 -9.14
C THR A 319 0.35 -19.07 -10.47
N MET A 320 -0.45 -20.14 -10.40
CA MET A 320 -0.97 -20.87 -11.55
C MET A 320 -2.39 -20.42 -11.92
N THR A 321 -3.02 -19.61 -11.07
CA THR A 321 -4.40 -19.13 -11.20
C THR A 321 -4.39 -17.61 -11.30
N ASN A 322 -5.49 -17.02 -11.76
CA ASN A 322 -5.65 -15.57 -11.74
C ASN A 322 -6.18 -15.04 -10.39
N LYS A 323 -6.07 -15.86 -9.34
CA LYS A 323 -6.64 -15.60 -8.01
C LYS A 323 -5.62 -15.98 -6.94
N LEU A 324 -5.40 -15.08 -6.00
CA LEU A 324 -4.63 -15.34 -4.79
C LEU A 324 -5.56 -15.24 -3.59
N ARG A 325 -5.59 -16.25 -2.74
CA ARG A 325 -6.38 -16.23 -1.51
C ARG A 325 -5.50 -16.06 -0.29
N VAL A 326 -5.96 -15.24 0.62
CA VAL A 326 -5.38 -15.09 1.95
C VAL A 326 -6.46 -15.45 2.96
N SER A 327 -6.12 -16.29 3.93
CA SER A 327 -7.09 -16.74 4.93
C SER A 327 -6.54 -16.70 6.34
N SER A 328 -7.48 -16.55 7.28
CA SER A 328 -7.25 -16.68 8.71
C SER A 328 -8.10 -17.76 9.30
N GLY A 329 -7.48 -18.68 10.03
CA GLY A 329 -8.20 -19.72 10.76
C GLY A 329 -7.85 -19.74 12.24
N PRO A 330 -8.68 -20.41 13.06
CA PRO A 330 -8.33 -20.67 14.45
C PRO A 330 -7.05 -21.51 14.57
N SER A 331 -6.36 -21.35 15.71
CA SER A 331 -5.26 -22.23 16.11
C SER A 331 -5.79 -23.59 16.58
N ASN A 332 -4.98 -24.64 16.42
CA ASN A 332 -5.28 -25.99 16.91
C ASN A 332 -4.73 -26.28 18.31
N LEU A 333 -4.15 -25.27 19.00
CA LEU A 333 -3.62 -25.45 20.34
C LEU A 333 -4.75 -25.73 21.34
N HIS A 334 -4.76 -26.93 21.92
CA HIS A 334 -5.65 -27.31 23.01
C HIS A 334 -5.28 -26.53 24.30
N ASP A 335 -6.29 -26.17 25.10
CA ASP A 335 -6.20 -25.44 26.38
C ASP A 335 -5.94 -23.91 26.34
N VAL A 336 -6.06 -23.27 25.17
CA VAL A 336 -6.31 -21.83 25.13
C VAL A 336 -7.78 -21.59 25.54
N TYR A 337 -8.03 -21.19 26.79
CA TYR A 337 -9.36 -20.97 27.37
C TYR A 337 -10.31 -20.17 26.43
N PRO A 338 -11.64 -20.43 26.45
CA PRO A 338 -12.62 -20.07 25.40
C PRO A 338 -12.90 -18.57 25.16
N TYR A 339 -12.05 -17.67 25.65
CA TYR A 339 -12.08 -16.25 25.28
C TYR A 339 -11.09 -15.87 24.17
N ALA A 340 -10.38 -16.85 23.61
CA ALA A 340 -9.28 -16.65 22.66
C ALA A 340 -9.60 -16.85 21.16
N ASN A 341 -10.87 -17.04 20.79
CA ASN A 341 -11.28 -17.19 19.38
C ASN A 341 -11.51 -15.85 18.70
N HIS A 342 -10.42 -15.13 18.60
CA HIS A 342 -10.40 -13.72 18.31
C HIS A 342 -9.29 -13.44 17.31
N THR A 343 -9.12 -14.29 16.28
CA THR A 343 -8.36 -14.01 15.05
C THR A 343 -8.62 -12.59 14.60
N LYS A 344 -7.65 -11.69 14.68
CA LYS A 344 -7.81 -10.24 14.42
C LYS A 344 -6.71 -9.75 13.47
N TRP A 345 -7.11 -8.95 12.48
CA TRP A 345 -6.29 -8.53 11.33
C TRP A 345 -6.29 -7.04 11.12
N ALA A 346 -5.16 -6.35 11.05
CA ALA A 346 -5.14 -4.93 10.66
C ALA A 346 -4.52 -4.70 9.28
#